data_AF-A0A1V5ZXW3-F1
#
_entry.id   AF-A0A1V5ZXW3-F1
#
_cell.length_a   1.000
_cell.length_b   1.000
_cell.length_c   1.000
_cell.angle_alpha   90.00
_cell.angle_beta   90.00
_cell.angle_gamma   90.00
#
_symmetry.space_group_name_H-M   'P 1'
#
loop_
_entity.id
_entity.type
_entity.pdbx_description
1 polymer ?
#
loop_
_entity_poly.entity_id
_entity_poly.type
_entity_poly.pdbx_seq_one_letter_code
_entity_poly.pdbx_strand_id
1 'polypeptide(L)'
;MEKHQLFKTVRTMQGIKQTNVANQVGIKQQSVVPYESGKAKLSDKTLSKMALVLNLNPAFLVRENNNPFKSNGLIKFRLPEGMGGIDYSIIYFLAENNKYLNLIYFTTRLPRHKKTATNTLYEYPVYAIAIKDDSDNTFLIKRNADKPLIGEKELDAKLSSIAKSRGMAIEKTHVNLLAKEETIFVDMSATKEQIDAYFANLFYQQEKLTWRMVTDKEWEHIQKIRRRENEKD
;
A
#
# COMPACT_ATOMS: atom_id res chain seq x y z
N MET A 1 -12.23 11.50 -0.60
CA MET A 1 -12.06 11.07 -2.00
C MET A 1 -13.44 10.87 -2.60
N GLU A 2 -13.74 11.48 -3.75
CA GLU A 2 -15.05 11.30 -4.41
C GLU A 2 -15.20 9.89 -5.00
N LYS A 3 -16.45 9.39 -5.12
CA LYS A 3 -16.71 8.01 -5.61
C LYS A 3 -16.01 7.73 -6.94
N HIS A 4 -16.20 8.58 -7.94
CA HIS A 4 -15.60 8.37 -9.26
C HIS A 4 -14.06 8.36 -9.23
N GLN A 5 -13.45 9.17 -8.34
CA GLN A 5 -12.01 9.17 -8.13
C GLN A 5 -11.55 7.86 -7.48
N LEU A 6 -12.27 7.38 -6.46
CA LEU A 6 -11.98 6.09 -5.81
C LEU A 6 -11.97 4.94 -6.83
N PHE A 7 -13.00 4.84 -7.66
CA PHE A 7 -13.09 3.82 -8.71
C PHE A 7 -11.89 3.90 -9.66
N LYS A 8 -11.57 5.11 -10.15
CA LYS A 8 -10.43 5.33 -11.05
C LYS A 8 -9.10 4.94 -10.40
N THR A 9 -8.86 5.39 -9.17
CA THR A 9 -7.64 5.16 -8.41
C THR A 9 -7.43 3.67 -8.17
N VAL A 10 -8.43 2.99 -7.60
CA VAL A 10 -8.38 1.56 -7.28
C VAL A 10 -8.20 0.73 -8.54
N ARG A 11 -8.96 0.99 -9.60
CA ARG A 11 -8.82 0.31 -10.89
C ARG A 11 -7.40 0.46 -11.45
N THR A 12 -6.87 1.68 -11.45
CA THR A 12 -5.56 1.98 -12.02
C THR A 12 -4.44 1.33 -11.20
N MET A 13 -4.50 1.41 -9.87
CA MET A 13 -3.51 0.80 -8.97
C MET A 13 -3.55 -0.74 -9.02
N GLN A 14 -4.70 -1.36 -9.27
CA GLN A 14 -4.80 -2.81 -9.52
C GLN A 14 -4.34 -3.20 -10.94
N GLY A 15 -4.06 -2.23 -11.83
CA GLY A 15 -3.66 -2.49 -13.21
C GLY A 15 -4.80 -2.97 -14.11
N ILE A 16 -6.06 -2.76 -13.73
CA ILE A 16 -7.24 -3.22 -14.46
C ILE A 16 -7.59 -2.21 -15.56
N LYS A 17 -7.79 -2.69 -16.79
CA LYS A 17 -8.22 -1.83 -17.91
C LYS A 17 -9.71 -1.47 -17.79
N GLN A 18 -10.08 -0.26 -18.22
CA GLN A 18 -11.50 0.16 -18.25
C GLN A 18 -12.37 -0.79 -19.07
N THR A 19 -11.84 -1.34 -20.18
CA THR A 19 -12.49 -2.37 -21.00
C THR A 19 -12.85 -3.62 -20.19
N ASN A 20 -11.96 -4.06 -19.31
CA ASN A 20 -12.15 -5.27 -18.53
C ASN A 20 -13.31 -5.08 -17.52
N VAL A 21 -13.34 -3.93 -16.83
CA VAL A 21 -14.45 -3.58 -15.94
C VAL A 21 -15.77 -3.48 -16.72
N ALA A 22 -15.75 -2.79 -17.86
CA ALA A 22 -16.94 -2.61 -18.69
C ALA A 22 -17.52 -3.97 -19.14
N ASN A 23 -16.67 -4.87 -19.63
CA ASN A 23 -17.05 -6.20 -20.09
C ASN A 23 -17.61 -7.06 -18.95
N GLN A 24 -16.97 -7.07 -17.77
CA GLN A 24 -17.44 -7.86 -16.62
C GLN A 24 -18.78 -7.36 -16.06
N VAL A 25 -19.05 -6.06 -16.18
CA VAL A 25 -20.30 -5.45 -15.66
C VAL A 25 -21.42 -5.45 -16.71
N GLY A 26 -21.08 -5.67 -17.99
CA GLY A 26 -22.03 -5.69 -19.11
C GLY A 26 -22.43 -4.29 -19.58
N ILE A 27 -21.49 -3.35 -19.60
CA ILE A 27 -21.69 -1.98 -20.09
C ILE A 27 -20.70 -1.64 -21.21
N LYS A 28 -20.98 -0.58 -21.96
CA LYS A 28 -20.05 -0.07 -22.98
C LYS A 28 -18.84 0.59 -22.30
N GLN A 29 -17.62 0.34 -22.79
CA GLN A 29 -16.41 1.01 -22.30
C GLN A 29 -16.55 2.55 -22.29
N GLN A 30 -17.23 3.09 -23.30
CA GLN A 30 -17.52 4.52 -23.45
C GLN A 30 -18.30 5.12 -22.26
N SER A 31 -18.91 4.29 -21.41
CA SER A 31 -19.59 4.73 -20.19
C SER A 31 -18.65 4.85 -18.98
N VAL A 32 -17.53 4.11 -18.96
CA VAL A 32 -16.58 4.12 -17.83
C VAL A 32 -15.70 5.37 -17.83
N VAL A 33 -15.21 5.79 -19.00
CA VAL A 33 -14.35 6.98 -19.17
C VAL A 33 -15.00 8.28 -18.65
N PRO A 34 -16.22 8.65 -19.08
CA PRO A 34 -16.87 9.86 -18.59
C PRO A 34 -17.23 9.75 -17.11
N TYR A 35 -17.55 8.54 -16.61
CA TYR A 35 -17.76 8.35 -15.18
C TYR A 35 -16.50 8.65 -14.36
N GLU A 36 -15.37 8.01 -14.67
CA GLU A 36 -14.11 8.19 -13.91
C GLU A 36 -13.56 9.63 -13.98
N SER A 37 -13.89 10.37 -15.04
CA SER A 37 -13.57 11.79 -15.18
C SER A 37 -14.59 12.74 -14.51
N GLY A 38 -15.64 12.21 -13.88
CA GLY A 38 -16.69 13.00 -13.23
C GLY A 38 -17.67 13.66 -14.22
N LYS A 39 -17.57 13.35 -15.51
CA LYS A 39 -18.39 13.91 -16.59
C LYS A 39 -19.74 13.22 -16.78
N ALA A 40 -19.93 12.02 -16.20
CA ALA A 40 -21.19 11.30 -16.24
C ALA A 40 -21.45 10.54 -14.94
N LYS A 41 -22.73 10.23 -14.69
CA LYS A 41 -23.16 9.33 -13.61
C LYS A 41 -23.47 7.95 -14.18
N LEU A 42 -23.24 6.92 -13.38
CA LEU A 42 -23.72 5.56 -13.61
C LEU A 42 -24.78 5.23 -12.55
N SER A 43 -25.66 4.29 -12.86
CA SER A 43 -26.66 3.83 -11.88
C SER A 43 -26.00 3.09 -10.72
N ASP A 44 -26.64 3.12 -9.55
CA ASP A 44 -26.12 2.43 -8.35
C ASP A 44 -25.97 0.92 -8.58
N LYS A 45 -26.85 0.32 -9.39
CA LYS A 45 -26.75 -1.08 -9.82
C LYS A 45 -25.46 -1.34 -10.58
N THR A 46 -25.09 -0.47 -11.51
CA THR A 46 -23.84 -0.57 -12.27
C THR A 46 -22.63 -0.34 -11.38
N LEU A 47 -22.68 0.67 -10.50
CA LEU A 47 -21.60 0.97 -9.56
C LEU A 47 -21.34 -0.18 -8.58
N SER A 48 -22.41 -0.81 -8.07
CA SER A 48 -22.30 -1.98 -7.18
C SER A 48 -21.60 -3.15 -7.87
N LYS A 49 -21.93 -3.41 -9.14
CA LYS A 49 -21.24 -4.45 -9.93
C LYS A 49 -19.77 -4.09 -10.18
N MET A 50 -19.48 -2.83 -10.55
CA MET A 50 -18.11 -2.37 -10.72
C MET A 50 -17.31 -2.47 -9.42
N ALA A 51 -17.94 -2.21 -8.27
CA ALA A 51 -17.28 -2.28 -6.97
C ALA A 51 -16.76 -3.68 -6.68
N LEU A 52 -17.60 -4.70 -6.91
CA LEU A 52 -17.22 -6.11 -6.74
C LEU A 52 -16.01 -6.49 -7.60
N VAL A 53 -15.96 -6.04 -8.86
CA VAL A 53 -14.82 -6.27 -9.77
C VAL A 53 -13.52 -5.67 -9.22
N LEU A 54 -13.62 -4.56 -8.49
CA LEU A 54 -12.48 -3.81 -7.95
C LEU A 54 -12.19 -4.11 -6.48
N ASN A 55 -12.82 -5.13 -5.91
CA ASN A 55 -12.74 -5.47 -4.47
C ASN A 55 -13.21 -4.34 -3.54
N LEU A 56 -14.04 -3.43 -4.04
CA LEU A 56 -14.69 -2.40 -3.25
C LEU A 56 -15.96 -2.95 -2.61
N ASN A 57 -16.24 -2.51 -1.40
CA ASN A 57 -17.44 -2.89 -0.66
C ASN A 57 -18.66 -2.08 -1.19
N PRO A 58 -19.68 -2.71 -1.80
CA PRO A 58 -20.86 -1.98 -2.27
C PRO A 58 -21.60 -1.25 -1.14
N ALA A 59 -21.60 -1.81 0.09
CA ALA A 59 -22.20 -1.18 1.27
C ALA A 59 -21.54 0.15 1.64
N PHE A 60 -20.24 0.31 1.33
CA PHE A 60 -19.54 1.59 1.50
C PHE A 60 -20.09 2.68 0.57
N LEU A 61 -20.50 2.31 -0.65
CA LEU A 61 -21.03 3.26 -1.61
C LEU A 61 -22.36 3.88 -1.15
N VAL A 62 -23.15 3.13 -0.40
CA VAL A 62 -24.44 3.57 0.17
C VAL A 62 -24.34 4.02 1.63
N ARG A 63 -23.12 4.11 2.18
CA ARG A 63 -22.82 4.54 3.57
C ARG A 63 -23.40 3.62 4.65
N GLU A 64 -23.63 2.36 4.32
CA GLU A 64 -24.05 1.32 5.28
C GLU A 64 -22.85 0.68 5.98
N ASN A 65 -21.64 0.83 5.42
CA ASN A 65 -20.39 0.34 6.00
C ASN A 65 -19.31 1.40 5.80
N ASN A 66 -18.41 1.55 6.79
CA ASN A 66 -17.28 2.48 6.70
C ASN A 66 -16.07 1.89 5.98
N ASN A 67 -15.91 0.55 5.97
CA ASN A 67 -14.79 -0.08 5.28
C ASN A 67 -15.01 -0.09 3.75
N PRO A 68 -14.11 0.54 2.97
CA PRO A 68 -14.28 0.71 1.53
C PRO A 68 -13.96 -0.56 0.73
N PHE A 69 -13.30 -1.55 1.31
CA PHE A 69 -12.86 -2.77 0.64
C PHE A 69 -13.55 -4.01 1.21
N LYS A 70 -13.72 -5.00 0.34
CA LYS A 70 -14.19 -6.34 0.71
C LYS A 70 -13.65 -7.35 -0.30
N SER A 71 -12.76 -8.22 0.14
CA SER A 71 -12.24 -9.32 -0.68
C SER A 71 -11.98 -10.56 0.15
N ASN A 72 -12.17 -11.73 -0.46
CA ASN A 72 -11.70 -12.99 0.10
C ASN A 72 -10.25 -13.31 -0.31
N GLY A 73 -9.68 -12.53 -1.25
CA GLY A 73 -8.33 -12.72 -1.77
C GLY A 73 -7.41 -11.56 -1.42
N LEU A 74 -6.17 -11.63 -1.91
CA LEU A 74 -5.17 -10.57 -1.73
C LEU A 74 -5.46 -9.40 -2.67
N ILE A 75 -5.67 -8.20 -2.12
CA ILE A 75 -5.83 -6.97 -2.89
C ILE A 75 -4.46 -6.41 -3.23
N LYS A 76 -4.16 -6.29 -4.52
CA LYS A 76 -2.82 -5.92 -5.01
C LYS A 76 -2.81 -4.50 -5.56
N PHE A 77 -1.98 -3.63 -5.01
CA PHE A 77 -1.83 -2.26 -5.50
C PHE A 77 -0.39 -1.95 -5.96
N ARG A 78 -0.30 -1.27 -7.10
CA ARG A 78 0.90 -0.63 -7.61
C ARG A 78 0.76 0.87 -7.47
N LEU A 79 1.55 1.46 -6.58
CA LEU A 79 1.53 2.90 -6.30
C LEU A 79 2.13 3.67 -7.49
N PRO A 80 1.41 4.67 -8.02
CA PRO A 80 1.94 5.52 -9.07
C PRO A 80 2.98 6.49 -8.52
N GLU A 81 3.78 7.03 -9.43
CA GLU A 81 4.74 8.10 -9.17
C GLU A 81 4.21 9.39 -9.76
N GLY A 82 4.26 10.46 -8.98
CA GLY A 82 3.95 11.82 -9.41
C GLY A 82 5.14 12.76 -9.24
N MET A 83 4.96 14.04 -9.57
CA MET A 83 6.01 15.06 -9.43
C MET A 83 6.54 15.20 -7.99
N GLY A 84 5.76 14.81 -6.98
CA GLY A 84 6.12 14.87 -5.56
C GLY A 84 6.60 13.55 -4.94
N GLY A 85 6.85 12.52 -5.74
CA GLY A 85 7.25 11.18 -5.26
C GLY A 85 6.14 10.13 -5.39
N ILE A 86 6.14 9.16 -4.48
CA ILE A 86 5.19 8.04 -4.50
C ILE A 86 3.84 8.51 -3.93
N ASP A 87 2.75 8.20 -4.64
CA ASP A 87 1.40 8.50 -4.19
C ASP A 87 0.90 7.44 -3.20
N TYR A 88 1.01 7.75 -1.90
CA TYR A 88 0.50 6.93 -0.80
C TYR A 88 -0.98 7.18 -0.45
N SER A 89 -1.72 7.95 -1.26
CA SER A 89 -3.10 8.35 -0.95
C SER A 89 -4.03 7.17 -0.63
N ILE A 90 -3.82 6.01 -1.27
CA ILE A 90 -4.63 4.82 -0.98
C ILE A 90 -4.36 4.27 0.43
N ILE A 91 -3.13 4.34 0.93
CA ILE A 91 -2.78 3.90 2.28
C ILE A 91 -3.40 4.84 3.31
N TYR A 92 -3.35 6.16 3.06
CA TYR A 92 -4.04 7.14 3.90
C TYR A 92 -5.55 6.92 3.89
N PHE A 93 -6.13 6.65 2.72
CA PHE A 93 -7.55 6.35 2.59
C PHE A 93 -7.95 5.09 3.36
N LEU A 94 -7.12 4.04 3.37
CA LEU A 94 -7.34 2.87 4.23
C LEU A 94 -7.34 3.26 5.71
N ALA A 95 -6.35 4.05 6.15
CA ALA A 95 -6.27 4.48 7.55
C ALA A 95 -7.48 5.32 7.95
N GLU A 96 -7.94 6.20 7.06
CA GLU A 96 -9.09 7.06 7.29
C GLU A 96 -10.43 6.32 7.47
N ASN A 97 -10.54 5.09 6.99
CA ASN A 97 -11.80 4.35 6.94
C ASN A 97 -11.81 3.04 7.74
N ASN A 98 -10.76 2.78 8.53
CA ASN A 98 -10.63 1.59 9.37
C ASN A 98 -10.30 1.98 10.82
N LYS A 99 -10.74 1.19 11.79
CA LYS A 99 -10.41 1.39 13.21
C LYS A 99 -9.05 0.84 13.58
N TYR A 100 -8.57 -0.14 12.82
CA TYR A 100 -7.29 -0.78 13.02
C TYR A 100 -6.63 -1.10 11.68
N LEU A 101 -5.31 -0.91 11.61
CA LEU A 101 -4.46 -1.41 10.54
C LEU A 101 -3.21 -2.08 11.11
N ASN A 102 -2.84 -3.23 10.57
CA ASN A 102 -1.55 -3.86 10.80
C ASN A 102 -0.70 -3.75 9.52
N LEU A 103 0.46 -3.11 9.60
CA LEU A 103 1.36 -2.92 8.47
C LEU A 103 2.63 -3.75 8.65
N ILE A 104 3.02 -4.45 7.59
CA ILE A 104 4.34 -5.08 7.46
C ILE A 104 5.11 -4.39 6.34
N TYR A 105 6.23 -3.78 6.70
CA TYR A 105 7.20 -3.23 5.76
C TYR A 105 8.19 -4.32 5.36
N PHE A 106 8.11 -4.78 4.11
CA PHE A 106 9.06 -5.76 3.59
C PHE A 106 10.31 -5.05 3.07
N THR A 107 11.45 -5.32 3.66
CA THR A 107 12.73 -4.69 3.33
C THR A 107 13.64 -5.64 2.54
N THR A 108 14.47 -5.09 1.64
CA THR A 108 15.38 -5.87 0.77
C THR A 108 16.85 -5.59 1.07
N ARG A 109 17.67 -6.64 1.11
CA ARG A 109 19.14 -6.52 1.24
C ARG A 109 19.88 -6.52 -0.09
N LEU A 110 19.17 -6.51 -1.22
CA LEU A 110 19.83 -6.68 -2.51
C LEU A 110 20.82 -5.54 -2.77
N PRO A 111 22.06 -5.86 -3.20
CA PRO A 111 23.07 -4.86 -3.49
C PRO A 111 22.63 -3.81 -4.52
N ARG A 112 21.77 -4.19 -5.48
CA ARG A 112 21.23 -3.28 -6.51
C ARG A 112 20.40 -2.13 -5.92
N HIS A 113 19.90 -2.27 -4.69
CA HIS A 113 19.10 -1.26 -4.00
C HIS A 113 19.89 -0.52 -2.90
N LYS A 114 21.20 -0.79 -2.76
CA LYS A 114 22.06 -0.17 -1.74
C LYS A 114 22.07 1.35 -1.82
N LYS A 115 21.99 1.93 -3.02
CA LYS A 115 21.90 3.39 -3.22
C LYS A 115 20.60 4.01 -2.69
N THR A 116 19.54 3.22 -2.55
CA THR A 116 18.23 3.65 -2.03
C THR A 116 18.13 3.47 -0.51
N ALA A 117 19.06 2.72 0.09
CA ALA A 117 19.10 2.47 1.54
C ALA A 117 19.32 3.77 2.35
N THR A 118 19.84 4.82 1.70
CA THR A 118 20.11 6.09 2.39
C THR A 118 18.88 6.91 2.70
N ASN A 119 17.73 6.56 2.13
CA ASN A 119 16.49 7.34 2.15
C ASN A 119 15.33 6.62 2.85
N THR A 120 15.60 5.47 3.46
CA THR A 120 14.57 4.68 4.16
C THR A 120 14.62 4.90 5.67
N LEU A 121 13.48 4.69 6.33
CA LEU A 121 13.35 4.66 7.79
C LEU A 121 14.05 3.46 8.44
N TYR A 122 14.31 2.42 7.66
CA TYR A 122 14.84 1.15 8.11
C TYR A 122 16.32 1.01 7.72
N GLU A 123 17.00 -0.01 8.24
CA GLU A 123 18.38 -0.32 7.83
C GLU A 123 18.46 -0.66 6.32
N TYR A 124 17.36 -1.17 5.77
CA TYR A 124 17.25 -1.66 4.40
C TYR A 124 16.04 -1.03 3.68
N PRO A 125 16.12 -0.75 2.35
CA PRO A 125 15.01 -0.18 1.59
C PRO A 125 13.73 -1.00 1.71
N VAL A 126 12.58 -0.34 1.85
CA VAL A 126 11.27 -1.00 1.80
C VAL A 126 10.92 -1.31 0.35
N TYR A 127 10.70 -2.58 0.03
CA TYR A 127 10.31 -3.03 -1.31
C TYR A 127 8.79 -3.11 -1.50
N ALA A 128 8.07 -3.57 -0.47
CA ALA A 128 6.62 -3.68 -0.46
C ALA A 128 6.07 -3.45 0.95
N ILE A 129 4.78 -3.15 1.03
CA ILE A 129 4.02 -3.04 2.28
C ILE A 129 2.85 -4.01 2.18
N ALA A 130 2.71 -4.91 3.15
CA ALA A 130 1.43 -5.56 3.39
C ALA A 130 0.63 -4.79 4.44
N ILE A 131 -0.68 -4.75 4.25
CA ILE A 131 -1.62 -4.14 5.20
C ILE A 131 -2.73 -5.14 5.46
N LYS A 132 -3.11 -5.30 6.73
CA LYS A 132 -4.32 -6.01 7.13
C LYS A 132 -5.23 -5.06 7.88
N ASP A 133 -6.50 -4.99 7.49
CA ASP A 133 -7.50 -4.13 8.13
C ASP A 133 -8.35 -4.87 9.16
N ASP A 134 -9.28 -4.13 9.79
CA ASP A 134 -10.20 -4.64 10.82
C ASP A 134 -11.31 -5.56 10.27
N SER A 135 -11.37 -5.74 8.95
CA SER A 135 -12.37 -6.54 8.24
C SER A 135 -11.76 -7.74 7.51
N ASP A 136 -10.53 -8.13 7.90
CA ASP A 136 -9.74 -9.24 7.33
C ASP A 136 -9.39 -9.07 5.84
N ASN A 137 -9.45 -7.85 5.31
CA ASN A 137 -8.88 -7.59 3.99
C ASN A 137 -7.36 -7.54 4.10
N THR A 138 -6.68 -8.28 3.23
CA THR A 138 -5.23 -8.26 3.11
C THR A 138 -4.84 -7.52 1.83
N PHE A 139 -3.94 -6.57 1.96
CA PHE A 139 -3.40 -5.77 0.87
C PHE A 139 -1.93 -6.07 0.69
N LEU A 140 -1.48 -6.16 -0.55
CA LEU A 140 -0.06 -6.11 -0.91
C LEU A 140 0.18 -4.91 -1.83
N ILE A 141 1.05 -4.02 -1.39
CA ILE A 141 1.26 -2.72 -2.00
C ILE A 141 2.74 -2.58 -2.34
N LYS A 142 3.05 -2.24 -3.59
CA LYS A 142 4.41 -1.89 -3.99
C LYS A 142 4.43 -0.72 -4.96
N ARG A 143 5.62 -0.21 -5.25
CA ARG A 143 5.82 0.78 -6.30
C ARG A 143 5.51 0.19 -7.67
N ASN A 144 4.94 1.00 -8.57
CA ASN A 144 4.70 0.57 -9.95
C ASN A 144 6.01 0.25 -10.68
N ALA A 145 7.04 1.08 -10.51
CA ALA A 145 8.40 0.74 -10.95
C ALA A 145 8.96 -0.44 -10.14
N ASP A 146 9.85 -1.24 -10.75
CA ASP A 146 10.65 -2.26 -10.05
C ASP A 146 11.77 -1.59 -9.24
N LYS A 147 11.37 -0.82 -8.22
CA LYS A 147 12.24 -0.06 -7.33
C LYS A 147 11.64 -0.07 -5.93
N PRO A 148 12.48 0.08 -4.89
CA PRO A 148 12.01 0.29 -3.53
C PRO A 148 11.08 1.52 -3.42
N LEU A 149 10.24 1.46 -2.41
CA LEU A 149 9.51 2.59 -1.87
C LEU A 149 10.50 3.63 -1.32
N ILE A 150 10.06 4.89 -1.33
CA ILE A 150 10.76 6.05 -0.78
C ILE A 150 9.74 6.94 -0.07
N GLY A 151 10.19 7.78 0.84
CA GLY A 151 9.32 8.71 1.57
C GLY A 151 8.53 8.03 2.68
N GLU A 152 9.10 6.97 3.28
CA GLU A 152 8.47 6.22 4.36
C GLU A 152 8.33 7.08 5.63
N LYS A 153 9.20 8.10 5.82
CA LYS A 153 9.09 9.09 6.90
C LYS A 153 7.79 9.88 6.82
N GLU A 154 7.48 10.39 5.64
CA GLU A 154 6.29 11.18 5.37
C GLU A 154 5.04 10.31 5.50
N LEU A 155 5.09 9.08 4.98
CA LEU A 155 4.06 8.07 5.16
C LEU A 155 3.79 7.81 6.65
N ASP A 156 4.84 7.53 7.43
CA ASP A 156 4.74 7.24 8.85
C ASP A 156 4.16 8.41 9.65
N ALA A 157 4.69 9.62 9.44
CA ALA A 157 4.22 10.83 10.09
C ALA A 157 2.75 11.11 9.79
N LYS A 158 2.33 10.93 8.53
CA LYS A 158 0.93 11.13 8.12
C LYS A 158 0.02 10.06 8.73
N LEU A 159 0.43 8.79 8.73
CA LEU A 159 -0.33 7.71 9.38
C LEU A 159 -0.48 7.94 10.88
N SER A 160 0.59 8.37 11.56
CA SER A 160 0.55 8.68 12.99
C SER A 160 -0.38 9.87 13.29
N SER A 161 -0.42 10.88 12.40
CA SER A 161 -1.37 12.00 12.49
C SER A 161 -2.83 11.55 12.31
N ILE A 162 -3.12 10.68 11.35
CA ILE A 162 -4.45 10.10 11.14
C ILE A 162 -4.83 9.23 12.34
N ALA A 163 -3.89 8.42 12.86
CA ALA A 163 -4.09 7.56 14.01
C ALA A 163 -4.59 8.33 15.23
N LYS A 164 -3.87 9.41 15.55
CA LYS A 164 -4.21 10.30 16.66
C LYS A 164 -5.55 11.02 16.45
N SER A 165 -5.82 11.53 15.25
CA SER A 165 -7.04 12.32 15.00
C SER A 165 -8.32 11.49 14.99
N ARG A 166 -8.23 10.20 14.61
CA ARG A 166 -9.40 9.31 14.52
C ARG A 166 -9.53 8.32 15.67
N GLY A 167 -8.55 8.27 16.57
CA GLY A 167 -8.51 7.26 17.64
C GLY A 167 -8.39 5.83 17.09
N MET A 168 -7.73 5.66 15.94
CA MET A 168 -7.48 4.34 15.33
C MET A 168 -6.14 3.80 15.82
N ALA A 169 -6.03 2.48 15.88
CA ALA A 169 -4.78 1.80 16.18
C ALA A 169 -4.05 1.46 14.87
N ILE A 170 -2.74 1.69 14.85
CA ILE A 170 -1.87 1.30 13.73
C ILE A 170 -0.69 0.54 14.31
N GLU A 171 -0.59 -0.74 13.97
CA GLU A 171 0.58 -1.56 14.27
C GLU A 171 1.50 -1.59 13.05
N LYS A 172 2.80 -1.52 13.31
CA LYS A 172 3.83 -1.46 12.27
C LYS A 172 4.94 -2.42 12.63
N THR A 173 5.26 -3.31 11.70
CA THR A 173 6.38 -4.23 11.81
C THR A 173 7.17 -4.22 10.51
N HIS A 174 8.39 -4.72 10.52
CA HIS A 174 9.17 -4.87 9.30
C HIS A 174 9.76 -6.28 9.23
N VAL A 175 9.92 -6.77 8.00
CA VAL A 175 10.46 -8.10 7.71
C VAL A 175 11.50 -7.96 6.62
N ASN A 176 12.71 -8.43 6.91
CA ASN A 176 13.76 -8.53 5.91
C ASN A 176 13.50 -9.73 5.01
N LEU A 177 13.26 -9.48 3.72
CA LEU A 177 13.09 -10.52 2.73
C LEU A 177 14.42 -11.23 2.45
N LEU A 178 14.36 -12.55 2.34
CA LEU A 178 15.45 -13.34 1.80
C LEU A 178 15.45 -13.23 0.27
N ALA A 179 16.62 -13.40 -0.37
CA ALA A 179 16.79 -13.21 -1.81
C ALA A 179 15.83 -14.05 -2.68
N LYS A 180 15.37 -15.21 -2.19
CA LYS A 180 14.40 -16.08 -2.89
C LYS A 180 12.94 -15.67 -2.68
N GLU A 181 12.65 -14.92 -1.61
CA GLU A 181 11.30 -14.48 -1.26
C GLU A 181 10.92 -13.22 -2.04
N GLU A 182 11.89 -12.42 -2.51
CA GLU A 182 11.58 -11.18 -3.24
C GLU A 182 10.83 -11.41 -4.55
N THR A 183 11.03 -12.55 -5.21
CA THR A 183 10.40 -12.85 -6.51
C THR A 183 8.87 -12.75 -6.44
N ILE A 184 8.25 -13.28 -5.38
CA ILE A 184 6.77 -13.26 -5.23
C ILE A 184 6.21 -11.85 -5.00
N PHE A 185 7.04 -10.90 -4.58
CA PHE A 185 6.71 -9.49 -4.44
C PHE A 185 6.95 -8.73 -5.74
N VAL A 186 8.06 -9.03 -6.44
CA VAL A 186 8.42 -8.41 -7.73
C VAL A 186 7.33 -8.65 -8.76
N ASP A 187 6.94 -9.92 -8.94
CA ASP A 187 5.92 -10.34 -9.92
C ASP A 187 4.49 -10.15 -9.39
N MET A 188 4.33 -9.81 -8.11
CA MET A 188 3.06 -9.73 -7.41
C MET A 188 2.27 -11.06 -7.49
N SER A 189 2.95 -12.21 -7.46
CA SER A 189 2.34 -13.55 -7.50
C SER A 189 1.89 -14.06 -6.13
N ALA A 190 2.29 -13.39 -5.04
CA ALA A 190 1.89 -13.76 -3.69
C ALA A 190 0.37 -13.99 -3.54
N THR A 191 0.01 -14.99 -2.73
CA THR A 191 -1.36 -15.34 -2.35
C THR A 191 -1.74 -14.70 -1.01
N LYS A 192 -3.04 -14.68 -0.67
CA LYS A 192 -3.49 -14.13 0.63
C LYS A 192 -2.88 -14.93 1.77
N GLU A 193 -2.86 -16.25 1.65
CA GLU A 193 -2.37 -17.20 2.62
C GLU A 193 -0.88 -16.98 2.91
N GLN A 194 -0.07 -16.76 1.87
CA GLN A 194 1.36 -16.45 2.03
C GLN A 194 1.59 -15.13 2.77
N ILE A 195 0.79 -14.09 2.48
CA ILE A 195 0.92 -12.80 3.17
C ILE A 195 0.38 -12.87 4.60
N ASP A 196 -0.75 -13.54 4.82
CA ASP A 196 -1.34 -13.76 6.14
C ASP A 196 -0.41 -14.57 7.06
N ALA A 197 0.39 -15.48 6.51
CA ALA A 197 1.41 -16.19 7.26
C ALA A 197 2.46 -15.23 7.87
N TYR A 198 2.80 -14.11 7.22
CA TYR A 198 3.68 -13.11 7.83
C TYR A 198 3.00 -12.43 9.02
N PHE A 199 1.71 -12.11 8.92
CA PHE A 199 0.96 -11.55 10.04
C PHE A 199 0.85 -12.51 11.23
N ALA A 200 0.70 -13.82 10.97
CA ALA A 200 0.62 -14.84 12.02
C ALA A 200 1.99 -15.17 12.64
N ASN A 201 3.05 -15.25 11.84
CA ASN A 201 4.40 -15.66 12.28
C ASN A 201 5.19 -14.57 13.01
N LEU A 202 4.65 -13.35 13.13
CA LEU A 202 5.25 -12.26 13.91
C LEU A 202 5.45 -12.62 15.39
N PHE A 203 4.73 -13.63 15.91
CA PHE A 203 4.95 -14.17 17.26
C PHE A 203 6.25 -14.98 17.42
N TYR A 204 6.78 -15.61 16.37
CA TYR A 204 7.97 -16.48 16.47
C TYR A 204 9.29 -15.74 16.20
N GLN A 205 9.25 -14.60 15.51
CA GLN A 205 10.44 -13.79 15.21
C GLN A 205 10.72 -12.71 16.25
N GLN A 206 9.74 -12.39 17.12
CA GLN A 206 9.94 -11.45 18.23
C GLN A 206 10.99 -11.93 19.26
N GLU A 207 11.26 -13.24 19.35
CA GLU A 207 12.27 -13.77 20.29
C GLU A 207 13.73 -13.58 19.84
N LYS A 208 14.02 -13.19 18.58
CA LYS A 208 15.41 -13.21 18.07
C LYS A 208 15.99 -11.89 17.60
N LEU A 209 15.20 -10.85 17.41
CA LEU A 209 15.73 -9.56 16.94
C LEU A 209 15.09 -8.43 17.73
N THR A 210 15.85 -7.91 18.70
CA THR A 210 15.58 -6.62 19.34
C THR A 210 15.70 -5.53 18.28
N TRP A 211 14.56 -5.01 17.80
CA TRP A 211 14.51 -3.97 16.78
C TRP A 211 14.32 -2.58 17.38
N ARG A 212 15.04 -1.59 16.83
CA ARG A 212 14.91 -0.16 17.18
C ARG A 212 14.72 0.64 15.90
N MET A 213 13.69 1.49 15.85
CA MET A 213 13.58 2.52 14.80
C MET A 213 14.80 3.45 14.88
N VAL A 214 15.37 3.83 13.74
CA VAL A 214 16.45 4.82 13.70
C VAL A 214 15.89 6.15 14.22
N THR A 215 16.41 6.63 15.34
CA THR A 215 16.00 7.91 15.92
C THR A 215 16.48 9.08 15.07
N ASP A 216 15.87 10.26 15.23
CA ASP A 216 16.27 11.46 14.47
C ASP A 216 17.76 11.81 14.67
N LYS A 217 18.29 11.60 15.88
CA LYS A 217 19.73 11.80 16.16
C LYS A 217 20.62 10.80 15.42
N GLU A 218 20.21 9.53 15.37
CA GLU A 218 20.94 8.49 14.63
C GLU A 218 20.86 8.74 13.13
N TRP A 219 19.72 9.23 12.65
CA TRP A 219 19.55 9.64 11.26
C TRP A 219 20.50 10.79 10.90
N GLU A 220 20.53 11.86 11.70
CA GLU A 220 21.47 12.98 11.49
C GLU A 220 22.93 12.51 11.52
N HIS A 221 23.27 11.59 12.41
CA HIS A 221 24.61 11.01 12.49
C HIS A 221 24.97 10.21 11.24
N ILE A 222 24.05 9.36 10.77
CA ILE A 222 24.19 8.58 9.53
C ILE A 222 24.37 9.53 8.33
N GLN A 223 23.57 10.59 8.25
CA GLN A 223 23.68 11.60 7.18
C GLN A 223 25.03 12.34 7.24
N LYS A 224 25.56 12.60 8.45
CA LYS A 224 26.86 13.26 8.65
C LYS A 224 28.05 12.37 8.25
N ILE A 225 28.02 11.08 8.55
CA ILE A 225 29.05 10.11 8.12
C ILE A 225 29.06 10.04 6.58
N ARG A 226 27.89 9.93 5.96
CA ARG A 226 27.76 9.81 4.50
C ARG A 226 28.21 11.05 3.73
N ARG A 227 27.97 12.26 4.27
CA ARG A 227 28.52 13.50 3.67
C ARG A 227 30.04 13.47 3.61
N ARG A 228 30.71 12.96 4.65
CA ARG A 228 32.17 12.83 4.69
C ARG A 228 32.73 11.76 3.76
N GLU A 229 31.94 10.75 3.41
CA GLU A 229 32.35 9.71 2.45
C GLU A 229 32.24 10.20 1.01
N ASN A 230 31.21 11.00 0.68
CA ASN A 230 31.05 11.61 -0.65
C ASN A 230 31.99 12.79 -0.92
N GLU A 231 32.62 13.37 0.11
CA GLU A 231 33.65 14.42 -0.02
C GLU A 231 35.06 13.84 -0.24
N LYS A 232 35.22 12.51 -0.24
CA LYS A 232 36.49 11.81 -0.44
C LYS A 232 36.65 11.19 -1.84
N ASP A 233 35.65 11.31 -2.70
CA ASP A 233 35.68 10.97 -4.13
C ASP A 233 35.73 12.27 -4.96
#